data_AF-A0A2W4JLC5-F1
#
_entry.id   AF-A0A2W4JLC5-F1
#
_cell.length_a   1.000
_cell.length_b   1.000
_cell.length_c   1.000
_cell.angle_alpha   90.00
_cell.angle_beta   90.00
_cell.angle_gamma   90.00
#
_symmetry.space_group_name_H-M   'P 1'
#
loop_
_entity.id
_entity.type
_entity.pdbx_description
1 polymer ?
#
loop_
_entity_poly.entity_id
_entity_poly.type
_entity_poly.pdbx_seq_one_letter_code
_entity_poly.pdbx_strand_id
1 'polypeptide(L)'
;MTTDFAVAAARIEANPLGRIMYGQRELFHSNLLGWFFDVLPEPADAVFKPFAAVGTGAERRVERERANLDLVMHWPDRAPLVIENKVFSLPRADQLEEYHAATSGW
;
A
#
# COMPACT_ATOMS: atom_id res chain seq x y z
N MET A 1 -17.05 17.07 23.12
CA MET A 1 -17.32 17.13 21.67
C MET A 1 -16.08 16.86 20.82
N THR A 2 -15.03 17.69 20.85
CA THR A 2 -13.83 17.47 20.01
C THR A 2 -13.09 16.17 20.34
N THR A 3 -13.02 15.81 21.62
CA THR A 3 -12.38 14.57 22.08
C THR A 3 -13.18 13.33 21.69
N ASP A 4 -14.50 13.37 21.77
CA ASP A 4 -15.37 12.25 21.38
C ASP A 4 -15.27 11.94 19.89
N PHE A 5 -15.17 12.99 19.06
CA PHE A 5 -14.97 12.83 17.63
C PHE A 5 -13.62 12.19 17.31
N ALA A 6 -12.53 12.63 17.93
CA ALA A 6 -11.20 12.06 17.71
C ALA A 6 -11.15 10.57 18.11
N VAL A 7 -11.78 10.21 19.24
CA VAL A 7 -11.86 8.81 19.70
C VAL A 7 -12.70 7.96 18.74
N ALA A 8 -13.84 8.48 18.26
CA ALA A 8 -14.66 7.77 17.28
C ALA A 8 -13.93 7.58 15.95
N ALA A 9 -13.24 8.62 15.46
CA ALA A 9 -12.43 8.54 14.25
C ALA A 9 -11.35 7.46 14.39
N ALA A 10 -10.54 7.50 15.45
CA ALA A 10 -9.47 6.51 15.69
C ALA A 10 -9.99 5.06 15.71
N ARG A 11 -11.17 4.82 16.32
CA ARG A 11 -11.80 3.49 16.34
C ARG A 11 -12.22 3.02 14.95
N ILE A 12 -12.68 3.93 14.10
CA ILE A 12 -13.04 3.63 12.72
C ILE A 12 -11.77 3.39 11.88
N GLU A 13 -10.71 4.16 12.09
CA GLU A 13 -9.43 3.99 11.36
C GLU A 13 -8.73 2.67 11.70
N ALA A 14 -8.84 2.23 12.96
CA ALA A 14 -8.34 0.93 13.41
C ALA A 14 -9.19 -0.25 12.90
N ASN A 15 -10.41 0.00 12.40
CA ASN A 15 -11.30 -1.06 11.92
C ASN A 15 -11.02 -1.37 10.44
N PRO A 16 -10.67 -2.62 10.09
CA PRO A 16 -10.40 -2.99 8.71
C PRO A 16 -11.60 -2.76 7.79
N LEU A 17 -12.82 -3.09 8.23
CA LEU A 17 -14.02 -2.87 7.44
C LEU A 17 -14.26 -1.38 7.18
N GLY A 18 -14.00 -0.53 8.18
CA GLY A 18 -14.05 0.92 8.03
C GLY A 18 -13.13 1.38 6.90
N ARG A 19 -11.85 0.99 6.95
CA ARG A 19 -10.84 1.39 5.96
C ARG A 19 -11.13 0.89 4.55
N ILE A 20 -11.61 -0.34 4.45
CA ILE A 20 -12.01 -0.98 3.20
C ILE A 20 -13.21 -0.26 2.54
N MET A 21 -14.15 0.27 3.33
CA MET A 21 -15.38 0.91 2.83
C MET A 21 -15.23 2.39 2.45
N TYR A 22 -14.11 3.05 2.78
CA TYR A 22 -13.87 4.47 2.45
C TYR A 22 -13.50 4.73 0.97
N GLY A 23 -13.25 3.69 0.17
CA GLY A 23 -12.83 3.83 -1.23
C GLY A 23 -13.96 3.59 -2.24
N GLN A 24 -13.85 4.19 -3.44
CA GLN A 24 -14.56 3.68 -4.62
C GLN A 24 -14.08 2.25 -4.92
N ARG A 25 -14.89 1.45 -5.64
CA ARG A 25 -14.68 0.00 -5.84
C ARG A 25 -13.24 -0.39 -6.24
N GLU A 26 -12.59 0.43 -7.05
CA GLU A 26 -11.23 0.18 -7.54
C GLU A 26 -10.15 0.36 -6.45
N LEU A 27 -10.35 1.33 -5.54
CA LEU A 27 -9.41 1.63 -4.45
C LEU A 27 -9.55 0.72 -3.23
N PHE A 28 -10.56 -0.14 -3.21
CA PHE A 28 -10.83 -1.08 -2.12
C PHE A 28 -9.59 -1.92 -1.74
N HIS A 29 -8.90 -2.45 -2.74
CA HIS A 29 -7.77 -3.36 -2.54
C HIS A 29 -6.53 -2.61 -2.07
N SER A 30 -6.17 -1.51 -2.73
CA SER A 30 -5.03 -0.68 -2.32
C SER A 30 -5.22 -0.09 -0.93
N ASN A 31 -6.46 0.25 -0.53
CA ASN A 31 -6.77 0.68 0.83
C ASN A 31 -6.57 -0.41 1.87
N LEU A 32 -7.04 -1.64 1.58
CA LEU A 32 -6.86 -2.78 2.46
C LEU A 32 -5.39 -3.12 2.64
N LEU A 33 -4.65 -3.23 1.54
CA LEU A 33 -3.23 -3.60 1.56
C LEU A 33 -2.39 -2.53 2.24
N GLY A 34 -2.67 -1.24 1.99
CA GLY A 34 -2.01 -0.14 2.68
C GLY A 34 -2.31 -0.13 4.18
N TRP A 35 -3.57 -0.31 4.58
CA TRP A 35 -3.94 -0.43 5.99
C TRP A 35 -3.27 -1.64 6.66
N PHE A 36 -3.25 -2.80 6.00
CA PHE A 36 -2.60 -4.00 6.51
C PHE A 36 -1.10 -3.76 6.72
N PHE A 37 -0.46 -3.09 5.77
CA PHE A 37 0.94 -2.72 5.86
C PHE A 37 1.24 -1.79 7.04
N ASP A 38 0.40 -0.79 7.29
CA ASP A 38 0.63 0.18 8.36
C ASP A 38 0.29 -0.37 9.76
N VAL A 39 -0.84 -1.09 9.87
CA VAL A 39 -1.41 -1.46 11.17
C VAL A 39 -0.86 -2.79 11.71
N LEU A 40 -0.42 -3.70 10.84
CA LEU A 40 0.06 -5.03 11.20
C LEU A 40 1.46 -5.27 10.62
N PRO A 41 2.51 -4.59 11.13
CA PRO A 41 3.81 -4.54 10.46
C PRO A 41 4.53 -5.88 10.36
N GLU A 42 4.51 -6.71 11.41
CA GLU A 42 5.17 -8.02 11.39
C GLU A 42 4.49 -9.00 10.41
N PRO A 43 3.16 -9.20 10.45
CA PRO A 43 2.47 -9.99 9.43
C PRO A 43 2.66 -9.43 8.01
N ALA A 44 2.58 -8.12 7.83
CA ALA A 44 2.75 -7.50 6.52
C ALA A 44 4.18 -7.69 5.99
N ASP A 45 5.20 -7.61 6.85
CA ASP A 45 6.58 -7.87 6.48
C ASP A 45 6.77 -9.32 6.03
N ALA A 46 6.19 -10.28 6.75
CA ALA A 46 6.23 -11.70 6.36
C ALA A 46 5.60 -11.95 4.98
N VAL A 47 4.55 -11.20 4.63
CA VAL A 47 3.86 -11.32 3.34
C VAL A 47 4.59 -10.60 2.21
N PHE A 48 4.98 -9.34 2.40
CA PHE A 48 5.42 -8.48 1.29
C PHE A 48 6.94 -8.39 1.11
N LYS A 49 7.74 -8.45 2.18
CA LYS A 49 9.21 -8.37 2.06
C LYS A 49 9.82 -9.43 1.15
N PRO A 50 9.29 -10.67 1.05
CA PRO A 50 9.82 -11.66 0.12
C PRO A 50 9.76 -11.24 -1.36
N PHE A 51 8.88 -10.29 -1.73
CA PHE A 51 8.76 -9.79 -3.09
C PHE A 51 9.61 -8.54 -3.36
N ALA A 52 10.17 -7.92 -2.32
CA ALA A 52 10.99 -6.73 -2.44
C ALA A 52 12.48 -7.11 -2.51
N ALA A 53 13.20 -6.51 -3.46
CA ALA A 53 14.65 -6.65 -3.52
C ALA A 53 15.34 -6.01 -2.31
N VAL A 54 16.52 -6.50 -1.95
CA VAL A 54 17.39 -5.82 -0.99
C VAL A 54 17.76 -4.45 -1.55
N GLY A 55 17.71 -3.41 -0.72
CA GLY A 55 17.99 -2.04 -1.11
C GLY A 55 18.11 -1.13 0.11
N THR A 56 18.27 0.17 -0.11
CA THR A 56 18.33 1.17 0.95
C THR A 56 17.14 2.11 0.83
N GLY A 57 16.29 2.14 1.84
CA GLY A 57 15.22 3.12 1.98
C GLY A 57 15.40 3.97 3.23
N ALA A 58 14.63 5.06 3.33
CA ALA A 58 14.70 5.97 4.48
C ALA A 58 13.78 5.54 5.63
N GLU A 59 12.55 5.12 5.32
CA GLU A 59 11.52 4.86 6.32
C GLU A 59 10.47 3.85 5.83
N ARG A 60 9.70 3.32 6.78
CA ARG A 60 8.48 2.55 6.48
C ARG A 60 7.37 3.51 6.11
N ARG A 61 6.83 3.38 4.90
CA ARG A 61 5.68 4.16 4.44
C ARG A 61 4.99 3.45 3.29
N VAL A 62 3.72 3.76 3.09
CA VAL A 62 2.94 3.30 1.94
C VAL A 62 2.36 4.49 1.20
N GLU A 63 2.54 4.50 -0.11
CA GLU A 63 1.97 5.50 -1.01
C GLU A 63 0.90 4.83 -1.87
N ARG A 64 -0.20 5.54 -2.11
CA ARG A 64 -1.27 5.11 -3.00
C ARG A 64 -1.41 6.11 -4.13
N GLU A 65 -1.72 5.62 -5.32
CA GLU A 65 -1.98 6.44 -6.53
C GLU A 65 -0.81 7.37 -6.91
N ARG A 66 0.42 7.07 -6.50
CA ARG A 66 1.59 7.88 -6.84
C ARG A 66 1.96 7.62 -8.30
N ALA A 67 1.89 8.65 -9.14
CA ALA A 67 2.27 8.56 -10.55
C ALA A 67 1.56 7.41 -11.31
N ASN A 68 0.27 7.20 -11.03
CA ASN A 68 -0.58 6.11 -11.55
C ASN A 68 -0.24 4.71 -11.04
N LEU A 69 0.65 4.57 -10.05
CA LEU A 69 0.88 3.32 -9.35
C LEU A 69 -0.19 3.12 -8.28
N ASP A 70 -0.86 1.98 -8.28
CA ASP A 70 -1.89 1.67 -7.30
C ASP A 70 -1.37 1.73 -5.86
N LEU A 71 -0.22 1.11 -5.61
CA LEU A 71 0.38 1.01 -4.29
C LEU A 71 1.91 0.90 -4.36
N VAL A 72 2.62 1.67 -3.54
CA VAL A 72 4.08 1.58 -3.36
C VAL A 72 4.39 1.42 -1.88
N MET A 73 5.06 0.32 -1.52
CA MET A 73 5.50 0.05 -0.15
C MET A 73 7.00 0.31 -0.02
N HIS A 74 7.37 0.96 1.07
CA HIS A 74 8.76 1.29 1.38
C HIS A 74 9.17 0.67 2.71
N TRP A 75 10.42 0.23 2.78
CA TRP A 75 11.10 -0.17 4.01
C TRP A 75 12.47 0.50 4.09
N PRO A 76 13.07 0.61 5.28
CA PRO A 76 14.45 1.07 5.42
C PRO A 76 15.49 0.15 4.74
N ASP A 77 15.21 -1.15 4.62
CA ASP A 77 16.17 -2.20 4.23
C ASP A 77 15.80 -2.93 2.91
N ARG A 78 14.85 -2.37 2.15
CA ARG A 78 14.38 -2.92 0.86
C ARG A 78 14.24 -1.81 -0.17
N ALA A 79 14.38 -2.20 -1.45
CA ALA A 79 13.92 -1.36 -2.54
C ALA A 79 12.38 -1.21 -2.47
N PRO A 80 11.80 -0.13 -3.02
CA PRO A 80 10.35 0.04 -3.08
C PRO A 80 9.67 -1.14 -3.79
N LEU A 81 8.56 -1.63 -3.23
CA LEU A 81 7.72 -2.63 -3.86
C LEU A 81 6.49 -1.95 -4.45
N VAL A 82 6.32 -2.10 -5.76
CA VAL A 82 5.11 -1.66 -6.47
C VAL A 82 4.13 -2.82 -6.58
N ILE A 83 2.87 -2.57 -6.24
CA ILE A 83 1.76 -3.54 -6.42
C ILE A 83 0.70 -2.88 -7.29
N GLU A 84 0.38 -3.53 -8.41
CA GLU A 84 -0.73 -3.17 -9.30
C GLU A 84 -1.88 -4.16 -9.11
N ASN A 85 -3.04 -3.67 -8.70
CA ASN A 85 -4.22 -4.48 -8.44
C ASN A 85 -5.10 -4.54 -9.68
N LYS A 86 -5.46 -5.75 -10.14
CA LYS A 86 -6.42 -5.92 -11.25
C LYS A 86 -7.65 -6.69 -10.80
N VAL A 87 -8.82 -6.08 -11.02
CA VAL A 87 -10.14 -6.66 -10.69
C VAL A 87 -10.95 -6.95 -11.95
N PHE A 88 -10.95 -6.02 -12.91
CA PHE A 88 -11.78 -6.09 -14.11
C PHE A 88 -11.00 -6.48 -15.36
N SER A 89 -9.68 -6.68 -15.26
CA SER A 89 -8.81 -7.04 -16.36
C SER A 89 -7.78 -8.07 -15.92
N LEU A 90 -7.13 -8.71 -16.91
CA LEU A 90 -6.00 -9.57 -16.62
C LEU A 90 -4.77 -8.75 -16.20
N PRO A 91 -3.94 -9.26 -15.28
CA PRO A 91 -2.61 -8.71 -15.01
C PRO A 91 -1.77 -8.70 -16.28
N ARG A 92 -1.00 -7.63 -16.48
CA ARG A 92 -0.08 -7.52 -17.60
C ARG A 92 1.33 -7.28 -17.09
N ALA A 93 2.26 -8.13 -17.50
CA ALA A 93 3.66 -8.02 -17.08
C ALA A 93 4.35 -6.78 -17.67
N ASP A 94 3.99 -6.39 -18.89
CA ASP A 94 4.54 -5.21 -19.56
C ASP A 94 4.26 -3.91 -18.79
N GLN A 95 3.10 -3.80 -18.15
CA GLN A 95 2.76 -2.66 -17.28
C GLN A 95 3.73 -2.54 -16.09
N LEU A 96 4.14 -3.66 -15.49
CA LEU A 96 5.12 -3.63 -14.39
C LEU A 96 6.53 -3.26 -14.89
N GLU A 97 6.89 -3.65 -16.11
CA GLU A 97 8.15 -3.23 -16.74
C GLU A 97 8.15 -1.72 -17.04
N GLU A 98 7.03 -1.17 -17.52
CA GLU A 98 6.85 0.27 -17.70
C GLU A 98 7.03 1.04 -16.39
N TYR A 99 6.44 0.53 -15.30
CA TYR A 99 6.61 1.09 -13.96
C TYR A 99 8.06 1.01 -13.50
N HIS A 100 8.70 -0.15 -13.61
CA HIS A 100 10.10 -0.32 -13.24
C HIS A 100 11.01 0.65 -13.99
N ALA A 101 10.80 0.85 -15.30
CA ALA A 101 11.54 1.83 -16.08
C ALA A 101 11.33 3.25 -15.56
N ALA A 102 10.07 3.64 -15.28
CA ALA A 102 9.70 4.96 -14.77
C ALA A 102 10.19 5.24 -13.35
N THR A 103 10.36 4.20 -12.52
CA THR A 103 10.78 4.32 -11.11
C THR A 103 12.22 3.89 -10.86
N SER A 104 12.99 3.58 -11.90
CA SER A 104 14.35 3.04 -11.79
C SER A 104 15.35 3.93 -11.04
N GLY A 105 15.05 5.23 -10.89
CA GLY A 105 15.85 6.18 -10.13
C GLY A 105 15.31 6.53 -8.74
N TRP A 106 14.28 5.81 -8.25
CA TRP A 106 13.67 6.05 -6.94
C TRP A 106 14.39 5.34 -5.80
#